data_AF-A0A9E5FTM3-F1
#
_entry.id   AF-A0A9E5FTM3-F1
#
_cell.length_a   1.000
_cell.length_b   1.000
_cell.length_c   1.000
_cell.angle_alpha   90.00
_cell.angle_beta   90.00
_cell.angle_gamma   90.00
#
_symmetry.space_group_name_H-M   'P 1'
#
loop_
_entity.id
_entity.type
_entity.pdbx_description
1 polymer ?
#
loop_
_entity_poly.entity_id
_entity_poly.type
_entity_poly.pdbx_seq_one_letter_code
_entity_poly.pdbx_strand_id
1 'polypeptide(L)'
;MRQAPQEATADPGFQIAPMIDVVFVIMLFFMVMAGAVKVEHELKTTLPGNAETAQETEMPDEVTIGVAESGQVTINEDPVGSPQDKELTGL
;
A
#
# COMPACT_ATOMS: atom_id res chain seq x y z
N MET A 1 -62.56 -33.15 -28.42
CA MET A 1 -61.67 -32.04 -28.84
C MET A 1 -60.90 -31.60 -27.61
N ARG A 2 -59.61 -31.96 -27.51
CA ARG A 2 -58.76 -31.70 -26.36
C ARG A 2 -58.03 -30.38 -26.62
N GLN A 3 -58.41 -29.31 -25.92
CA GLN A 3 -57.70 -28.04 -25.99
C GLN A 3 -56.31 -28.21 -25.39
N ALA A 4 -55.29 -27.77 -26.15
CA ALA A 4 -53.93 -27.64 -25.65
C ALA A 4 -53.87 -26.52 -24.60
N PRO A 5 -53.02 -26.62 -23.56
CA PRO A 5 -52.83 -25.52 -22.63
C PRO A 5 -52.14 -24.37 -23.37
N GLN A 6 -52.74 -23.18 -23.28
CA GLN A 6 -52.13 -21.93 -23.72
C GLN A 6 -50.91 -21.66 -22.81
N GLU A 7 -49.69 -21.79 -23.34
CA GLU A 7 -48.50 -21.38 -22.61
C GLU A 7 -48.49 -19.85 -22.48
N ALA A 8 -48.53 -19.36 -21.24
CA ALA A 8 -48.38 -17.96 -20.93
C ALA A 8 -46.96 -17.54 -21.29
N THR A 9 -46.82 -16.69 -22.31
CA THR A 9 -45.57 -16.01 -22.64
C THR A 9 -45.16 -15.16 -21.44
N ALA A 10 -44.16 -15.60 -20.70
CA ALA A 10 -43.55 -14.80 -19.64
C ALA A 10 -42.99 -13.52 -20.27
N ASP A 11 -43.61 -12.38 -19.96
CA ASP A 11 -43.14 -11.06 -20.34
C ASP A 11 -41.67 -10.93 -19.88
N PRO A 12 -40.71 -10.64 -20.77
CA PRO A 12 -39.32 -10.42 -20.40
C PRO A 12 -39.20 -9.03 -19.75
N GLY A 13 -39.97 -8.81 -18.68
CA GLY A 13 -39.78 -7.70 -17.77
C GLY A 13 -38.35 -7.75 -17.23
N PHE A 14 -37.74 -6.57 -17.13
CA PHE A 14 -36.37 -6.34 -16.67
C PHE A 14 -35.94 -7.33 -15.58
N GLN A 15 -35.15 -8.32 -15.96
CA GLN A 15 -34.74 -9.39 -15.05
C GLN A 15 -33.66 -8.84 -14.11
N ILE A 16 -33.97 -8.78 -12.81
CA ILE A 16 -33.06 -8.25 -11.79
C ILE A 16 -31.97 -9.27 -11.42
N ALA A 17 -32.24 -10.56 -11.54
CA ALA A 17 -31.31 -11.62 -11.13
C ALA A 17 -29.93 -11.54 -11.82
N PRO A 18 -29.81 -11.31 -13.14
CA PRO A 18 -28.52 -11.09 -13.80
C PRO A 18 -27.83 -9.79 -13.36
N MET A 19 -28.60 -8.76 -12.99
CA MET A 19 -28.04 -7.47 -12.60
C MET A 19 -27.37 -7.51 -11.23
N ILE A 20 -27.94 -8.25 -10.27
CA ILE A 20 -27.38 -8.43 -8.92
C ILE A 20 -25.98 -9.05 -8.99
N ASP A 21 -25.76 -9.99 -9.89
CA ASP A 21 -24.45 -10.63 -10.08
C ASP A 21 -23.39 -9.61 -10.52
N VAL A 22 -23.72 -8.78 -11.50
CA VAL A 22 -22.81 -7.73 -12.01
C VAL A 22 -22.46 -6.71 -10.92
N VAL A 23 -23.43 -6.21 -10.16
CA VAL A 23 -23.11 -5.27 -9.07
C VAL A 23 -22.35 -5.94 -7.93
N PHE A 24 -22.62 -7.21 -7.63
CA PHE A 24 -21.87 -7.95 -6.60
C PHE A 24 -20.39 -8.11 -6.96
N VAL A 25 -20.09 -8.46 -8.22
CA VAL A 25 -18.72 -8.53 -8.73
C VAL A 25 -18.01 -7.17 -8.64
N ILE A 26 -18.70 -6.08 -8.99
CA ILE A 26 -18.16 -4.72 -8.89
C ILE A 26 -17.86 -4.34 -7.43
N MET A 27 -18.76 -4.67 -6.49
CA MET A 27 -18.55 -4.40 -5.06
C MET A 27 -17.35 -5.19 -4.50
N LEU A 28 -17.22 -6.48 -4.87
CA LEU A 28 -16.09 -7.31 -4.45
C LEU A 28 -14.78 -6.79 -5.02
N PHE A 29 -14.76 -6.38 -6.29
CA PHE A 29 -13.59 -5.75 -6.91
C PHE A 29 -13.12 -4.53 -6.12
N PHE A 30 -14.04 -3.61 -5.79
CA PHE A 30 -13.67 -2.43 -5.00
C PHE A 30 -13.22 -2.76 -3.58
N MET A 31 -13.83 -3.75 -2.94
CA MET A 31 -13.45 -4.20 -1.60
C MET A 31 -12.03 -4.78 -1.56
N VAL A 32 -11.65 -5.57 -2.57
CA VAL A 32 -10.28 -6.10 -2.72
C VAL A 32 -9.29 -4.98 -3.02
N MET A 33 -9.64 -4.05 -3.92
CA MET A 33 -8.79 -2.92 -4.29
C MET A 33 -8.53 -1.97 -3.11
N ALA A 34 -9.52 -1.76 -2.24
CA ALA A 34 -9.36 -0.95 -1.02
C ALA A 34 -8.34 -1.57 -0.03
N GLY A 35 -8.21 -2.90 0.00
CA GLY A 35 -7.18 -3.59 0.80
C GLY A 35 -5.77 -3.51 0.20
N ALA A 36 -5.64 -3.12 -1.07
CA ALA A 36 -4.36 -3.04 -1.77
C ALA A 36 -3.64 -1.68 -1.62
N VAL A 37 -4.16 -0.78 -0.77
CA VAL A 37 -3.52 0.50 -0.49
C VAL A 37 -2.20 0.25 0.24
N LYS A 38 -1.08 0.43 -0.49
CA LYS A 38 0.24 0.47 0.12
C LYS A 38 0.31 1.67 1.04
N VAL A 39 0.68 1.44 2.30
CA VAL A 39 0.99 2.53 3.23
C VAL A 39 2.27 3.18 2.74
N GLU A 40 2.14 4.33 2.09
CA GLU A 40 3.29 5.15 1.75
C GLU A 40 3.81 5.76 3.04
N HIS A 41 5.01 5.32 3.45
CA HIS A 41 5.72 5.96 4.54
C HIS A 41 6.35 7.26 4.01
N GLU A 42 5.62 8.37 4.13
CA GLU A 42 6.14 9.68 3.79
C GLU A 42 7.17 10.13 4.84
N LEU A 43 8.42 10.34 4.41
CA LEU A 43 9.42 11.01 5.23
C LEU A 43 9.29 12.52 4.97
N LYS A 44 8.73 13.26 5.93
CA LYS A 44 8.66 14.73 5.87
C LYS A 44 10.07 15.32 5.91
N THR A 45 10.63 15.58 4.73
CA THR A 45 11.89 16.29 4.57
C THR A 45 11.61 17.70 4.06
N THR A 46 12.31 18.69 4.61
CA THR A 46 12.30 20.06 4.08
C THR A 46 13.56 20.25 3.28
N LEU A 47 13.44 20.68 2.02
CA LEU A 47 14.62 21.14 1.29
C LEU A 47 15.18 22.36 2.04
N PRO A 48 16.48 22.35 2.42
CA PRO A 48 17.09 23.52 3.00
C PRO A 48 17.02 24.67 1.99
N GLY A 49 16.53 25.84 2.42
CA GLY A 49 16.58 27.06 1.64
C GLY A 49 18.03 27.56 1.51
N ASN A 50 18.27 28.58 0.67
CA ASN A 50 19.56 29.26 0.60
C ASN A 50 19.88 29.85 1.98
N ALA A 51 20.62 29.12 2.80
CA ALA A 51 21.18 29.62 4.03
C ALA A 51 22.28 30.62 3.63
N GLU A 52 22.19 31.85 4.14
CA GLU A 52 23.38 32.70 4.21
C GLU A 52 24.45 31.88 4.93
N THR A 53 25.64 31.75 4.33
CA THR A 53 26.76 30.95 4.87
C THR A 53 27.09 31.45 6.27
N ALA A 54 26.43 30.87 7.27
CA ALA A 54 26.75 31.07 8.66
C ALA A 54 28.06 30.33 8.89
N GLN A 55 29.10 31.13 9.15
CA GLN A 55 30.31 30.83 9.91
C GLN A 55 30.72 29.35 9.97
N GLU A 56 31.89 29.07 9.38
CA GLU A 56 32.66 27.82 9.43
C GLU A 56 32.31 26.99 10.67
N THR A 57 31.30 26.15 10.51
CA THR A 57 30.78 25.27 11.55
C THR A 57 31.59 23.99 11.40
N GLU A 58 32.15 23.47 12.49
CA GLU A 58 32.81 22.17 12.45
C GLU A 58 31.82 21.16 11.87
N MET A 59 32.14 20.67 10.67
CA MET A 59 31.30 19.69 10.00
C MET A 59 31.35 18.42 10.88
N PRO A 60 30.21 17.89 11.34
CA PRO A 60 30.21 16.67 12.12
C PRO A 60 30.86 15.53 11.34
N ASP A 61 31.44 14.57 12.06
CA ASP A 61 31.98 13.36 11.44
C ASP A 61 30.91 12.66 10.60
N GLU A 62 31.28 12.25 9.39
CA GLU A 62 30.37 11.56 8.48
C GLU A 62 30.05 10.17 9.01
N VAL A 63 28.75 9.83 9.03
CA VAL A 63 28.27 8.51 9.44
C VAL A 63 27.43 7.93 8.32
N THR A 64 27.84 6.78 7.79
CA THR A 64 27.10 6.05 6.75
C THR A 64 26.21 4.99 7.39
N ILE A 65 24.90 5.08 7.15
CA ILE A 65 23.92 4.08 7.61
C ILE A 65 23.47 3.24 6.42
N GLY A 66 23.70 1.92 6.50
CA GLY A 66 23.26 0.95 5.51
C GLY A 66 22.06 0.14 5.99
N VAL A 67 21.13 -0.18 5.07
CA VAL A 67 20.01 -1.10 5.33
C VAL A 67 19.95 -2.13 4.21
N ALA A 68 20.25 -3.39 4.54
CA ALA A 68 20.22 -4.49 3.58
C ALA A 68 18.80 -5.07 3.40
N GLU A 69 18.55 -5.76 2.28
CA GLU A 69 17.27 -6.45 2.01
C GLU A 69 16.92 -7.49 3.10
N SER A 70 17.94 -8.06 3.75
CA SER A 70 17.75 -8.96 4.89
C SER A 70 17.18 -8.29 6.14
N GLY A 71 17.18 -6.95 6.19
CA GLY A 71 16.83 -6.14 7.36
C GLY A 71 18.03 -5.81 8.26
N GLN A 72 19.25 -6.26 7.93
CA GLN A 72 20.45 -5.89 8.68
C GLN A 72 20.76 -4.40 8.51
N VAL A 73 20.97 -3.71 9.63
CA VAL A 73 21.44 -2.32 9.68
C VAL A 73 22.95 -2.30 9.90
N THR A 74 23.66 -1.40 9.22
CA THR A 74 25.09 -1.17 9.42
C THR A 74 25.36 0.31 9.69
N ILE A 75 26.35 0.59 10.53
CA ILE A 75 26.95 1.93 10.69
C ILE A 75 28.41 1.83 10.27
N ASN A 76 28.80 2.62 9.27
CA ASN A 76 30.16 2.61 8.73
C ASN A 76 30.63 1.18 8.37
N GLU A 77 29.75 0.42 7.71
CA GLU A 77 29.94 -0.99 7.32
C GLU A 77 29.91 -2.01 8.48
N ASP A 78 29.89 -1.58 9.73
CA ASP A 78 29.77 -2.47 10.89
C ASP A 78 28.30 -2.80 11.20
N PRO A 79 27.92 -4.08 11.32
CA PRO A 79 26.54 -4.48 11.61
C PRO A 79 26.14 -4.08 13.03
N VAL A 80 24.99 -3.42 13.14
CA VAL A 80 24.41 -2.97 14.41
C VAL A 80 23.07 -3.65 14.63
N GLY A 81 22.92 -4.30 15.78
CA GLY A 81 21.72 -5.08 16.10
C GLY A 81 21.48 -6.26 15.15
N SER A 82 20.30 -6.87 15.31
CA SER A 82 19.85 -8.00 14.48
C SER A 82 18.79 -7.54 13.45
N PRO A 83 18.48 -8.34 12.40
CA PRO A 83 17.61 -7.92 11.28
C PRO A 83 16.13 -7.61 11.59
N GLN A 84 15.72 -7.49 12.84
CA GLN A 84 14.42 -6.97 13.28
C GLN A 84 14.53 -6.06 14.52
N ASP A 85 15.76 -5.75 14.94
CA ASP A 85 15.99 -4.93 16.11
C ASP A 85 15.72 -3.46 15.78
N LYS A 86 14.56 -2.96 16.19
CA LYS A 86 14.16 -1.57 15.99
C LYS A 86 14.88 -0.60 16.94
N GLU A 87 15.32 -1.12 18.09
CA GLU A 87 15.98 -0.33 19.12
C GLU A 87 17.50 -0.29 18.88
N LEU A 88 18.01 -1.10 17.94
CA LEU A 88 19.43 -1.23 17.62
C LEU A 88 20.26 -1.41 18.90
N THR A 89 19.83 -2.32 19.78
CA THR A 89 20.36 -2.55 21.14
C THR A 89 21.86 -2.92 21.18
N GLY A 90 22.50 -3.09 20.02
CA GLY A 90 23.94 -3.32 19.86
C GLY A 90 24.78 -2.06 19.56
N LEU A 91 24.16 -0.88 19.55
CA LEU A 91 24.83 0.43 19.61
C LEU A 91 25.18 0.80 21.05
#